data_AF-A0A7X4CKE2-F1
#
_entry.id   AF-A0A7X4CKE2-F1
#
_cell.length_a   1.000
_cell.length_b   1.000
_cell.length_c   1.000
_cell.angle_alpha   90.00
_cell.angle_beta   90.00
_cell.angle_gamma   90.00
#
_symmetry.space_group_name_H-M   'P 1'
#
loop_
_entity.id
_entity.type
_entity.pdbx_description
1 polymer ?
#
loop_
_entity_poly.entity_id
_entity_poly.type
_entity_poly.pdbx_seq_one_letter_code
_entity_poly.pdbx_strand_id
1 'polypeptide(L)' 'MKVTNQQLDFFEEEGYVLIKGGLTDDDLEPLIEDHNIIVDEIARDLYGQGKIANLYENESFARRLACLA' A
#
# COMPACT_ATOMS: atom_id res chain seq x y z
N MET A 1 -9.84 -16.70 5.84
CA MET A 1 -9.42 -17.34 4.59
C MET A 1 -9.10 -18.81 4.84
N LYS A 2 -9.39 -19.74 3.90
CA LYS A 2 -8.96 -21.14 3.99
C LYS A 2 -8.34 -21.58 2.66
N VAL A 3 -7.11 -22.09 2.71
CA VAL A 3 -6.39 -22.63 1.54
C VAL A 3 -7.02 -23.97 1.14
N THR A 4 -7.21 -24.20 -0.16
CA THR A 4 -7.72 -25.46 -0.71
C THR A 4 -6.59 -26.39 -1.13
N ASN A 5 -6.86 -27.70 -1.23
CA ASN A 5 -5.87 -28.66 -1.73
C ASN A 5 -5.42 -28.31 -3.16
N GLN A 6 -6.35 -27.90 -4.03
CA GLN A 6 -6.00 -27.45 -5.38
C GLN A 6 -5.02 -26.26 -5.39
N GLN A 7 -5.14 -25.35 -4.43
CA GLN A 7 -4.19 -24.23 -4.28
C GLN A 7 -2.82 -24.69 -3.76
N LEU A 8 -2.78 -25.73 -2.93
CA LEU A 8 -1.54 -26.35 -2.48
C LEU A 8 -0.84 -27.09 -3.63
N ASP A 9 -1.58 -27.93 -4.37
CA ASP A 9 -1.05 -28.66 -5.53
C ASP A 9 -0.48 -27.66 -6.56
N PHE A 10 -1.20 -26.58 -6.86
CA PHE A 10 -0.73 -25.52 -7.75
C PHE A 10 0.55 -24.83 -7.22
N PHE A 11 0.62 -24.57 -5.90
CA PHE A 11 1.82 -23.97 -5.30
C PHE A 11 3.03 -24.90 -5.40
N GLU A 12 2.84 -26.21 -5.20
CA GLU A 12 3.91 -27.21 -5.34
C GLU A 12 4.43 -27.31 -6.78
N GLU A 13 3.56 -27.19 -7.78
CA GLU A 13 3.92 -27.24 -9.20
C GLU A 13 4.54 -25.94 -9.70
N GLU A 14 3.95 -24.78 -9.36
CA GLU A 14 4.26 -23.49 -9.97
C GLU A 14 5.12 -22.57 -9.07
N GLY A 15 5.26 -22.90 -7.78
CA GLY A 15 6.03 -22.13 -6.81
C GLY A 15 5.34 -20.85 -6.29
N TYR A 16 4.09 -20.59 -6.68
CA TYR A 16 3.27 -19.49 -6.19
C TYR A 16 1.78 -19.87 -6.22
N VAL A 17 0.94 -19.12 -5.53
CA VAL A 17 -0.53 -19.28 -5.64
C VAL A 17 -1.23 -17.93 -5.52
N LEU A 18 -2.26 -17.72 -6.35
CA LEU A 18 -3.11 -16.55 -6.25
C LEU A 18 -4.28 -16.81 -5.30
N ILE A 19 -4.34 -16.05 -4.20
CA ILE A 19 -5.50 -16.06 -3.29
C ILE A 19 -6.26 -14.74 -3.44
N LYS A 20 -7.33 -14.76 -4.24
CA LYS A 20 -8.20 -13.60 -4.43
C LYS A 20 -8.96 -13.30 -3.14
N GLY A 21 -9.01 -12.02 -2.74
CA GLY A 21 -9.65 -11.60 -1.50
C GLY A 21 -8.99 -12.19 -0.26
N GLY A 22 -7.68 -12.44 -0.32
CA GLY A 22 -6.92 -12.97 0.81
C GLY A 22 -6.77 -11.99 1.96
N LEU A 23 -6.75 -10.69 1.64
CA LEU A 23 -6.79 -9.57 2.55
C LEU A 23 -7.98 -8.69 2.16
N THR A 24 -8.67 -8.15 3.15
CA THR A 24 -9.69 -7.12 2.97
C THR A 24 -9.03 -5.74 3.01
N ASP A 25 -9.81 -4.70 2.70
CA ASP A 25 -9.35 -3.32 2.86
C ASP A 25 -9.03 -3.03 4.35
N ASP A 26 -9.85 -3.53 5.28
CA ASP A 26 -9.62 -3.40 6.72
C ASP A 26 -8.33 -4.08 7.20
N ASP A 27 -7.91 -5.19 6.57
CA ASP A 27 -6.63 -5.83 6.89
C ASP A 27 -5.43 -4.96 6.48
N LEU A 28 -5.60 -4.11 5.45
CA LEU A 28 -4.58 -3.21 4.93
C LEU A 28 -4.57 -1.84 5.62
N GLU A 29 -5.68 -1.43 6.23
CA GLU A 29 -5.83 -0.10 6.83
C GLU A 29 -4.74 0.22 7.87
N PRO A 30 -4.34 -0.67 8.79
CA PRO A 30 -3.26 -0.38 9.74
C PRO A 30 -1.92 -0.09 9.04
N LEU A 31 -1.64 -0.80 7.93
CA LEU A 31 -0.43 -0.57 7.15
C LEU A 31 -0.48 0.79 6.44
N ILE A 32 -1.67 1.19 5.96
CA ILE A 32 -1.91 2.50 5.35
C ILE A 32 -1.74 3.62 6.37
N GLU A 33 -2.26 3.47 7.58
CA GLU A 33 -2.09 4.43 8.68
C GLU A 33 -0.61 4.66 9.01
N ASP A 34 0.19 3.60 9.16
CA ASP A 34 1.62 3.69 9.39
C ASP A 34 2.34 4.39 8.22
N HIS A 35 1.99 4.05 6.98
CA HIS A 35 2.59 4.67 5.80
C HIS A 35 2.17 6.12 5.58
N ASN A 36 1.00 6.54 6.06
CA ASN A 36 0.58 7.93 5.99
C ASN A 36 1.54 8.83 6.76
N ILE A 37 2.13 8.36 7.87
CA ILE A 37 3.14 9.11 8.63
C ILE A 37 4.39 9.31 7.77
N ILE A 38 4.89 8.25 7.13
CA ILE A 38 6.07 8.29 6.26
C ILE A 38 5.84 9.24 5.07
N VAL A 39 4.69 9.12 4.41
CA VAL A 39 4.30 9.99 3.29
C VAL A 39 4.23 11.45 3.72
N ASP A 40 3.76 11.73 4.93
CA ASP A 40 3.66 13.07 5.48
C ASP A 40 5.04 13.70 5.76
N GLU A 41 5.98 12.91 6.28
CA GLU A 41 7.37 13.34 6.45
C GLU A 41 8.04 13.66 5.10
N ILE A 42 7.87 12.79 4.09
CA ILE A 42 8.40 13.00 2.75
C ILE A 42 7.80 14.25 2.11
N ALA A 43 6.48 14.45 2.22
CA ALA A 43 5.81 15.62 1.66
C ALA A 43 6.36 16.92 2.26
N ARG A 44 6.54 16.98 3.58
CA ARG A 44 7.10 18.15 4.27
C ARG A 44 8.53 18.45 3.83
N ASP A 45 9.36 17.42 3.70
CA ASP A 45 10.75 17.57 3.22
C ASP A 45 10.79 18.12 1.78
N LEU A 46 10.03 17.52 0.87
CA LEU A 46 9.96 17.96 -0.53
C LEU A 46 9.39 19.39 -0.67
N TYR A 47 8.39 19.74 0.14
CA TYR A 47 7.83 21.09 0.15
C TYR A 47 8.83 22.11 0.69
N GLY A 48 9.54 21.78 1.77
CA GLY A 48 10.60 22.63 2.33
C GLY A 48 11.75 22.87 1.34
N GLN A 49 12.01 21.91 0.45
CA GLN A 49 12.96 22.03 -0.65
C GLN A 49 12.39 22.75 -1.89
N GLY A 50 11.10 23.12 -1.90
CA GLY A 50 10.42 23.73 -3.05
C GLY A 50 10.21 22.80 -4.25
N LYS A 51 10.35 21.48 -4.06
CA LYS A 51 10.18 20.47 -5.13
C LYS A 51 8.71 20.19 -5.45
N ILE A 52 7.83 20.39 -4.48
CA ILE A 52 6.38 20.31 -4.65
C ILE A 52 5.73 21.59 -4.16
N ALA A 53 4.62 21.97 -4.80
CA ALA A 53 3.89 23.20 -4.46
C ALA A 53 2.81 22.99 -3.39
N ASN A 54 2.49 21.75 -3.02
CA ASN A 54 1.42 21.40 -2.07
C ASN A 54 1.82 20.11 -1.31
N LEU A 55 1.37 19.99 -0.06
CA LEU A 55 1.58 18.83 0.81
C LEU A 55 0.55 17.70 0.59
N TYR A 56 -0.57 17.99 -0.08
CA TYR A 56 -1.65 17.04 -0.40
C TYR A 56 -2.31 16.40 0.85
N GLU A 57 -2.34 17.11 1.99
CA GLU A 57 -2.80 16.56 3.29
C GLU A 57 -4.24 16.04 3.30
N ASN A 58 -5.11 16.55 2.41
CA ASN A 58 -6.51 16.13 2.30
C ASN A 58 -6.76 15.03 1.26
N GLU A 59 -5.71 14.56 0.59
CA GLU A 59 -5.81 13.51 -0.43
C GLU A 59 -5.67 12.13 0.20
N SER A 60 -6.23 11.11 -0.46
CA SER A 60 -6.06 9.72 -0.03
C SER A 60 -4.59 9.29 -0.05
N PHE A 61 -4.23 8.29 0.76
CA PHE A 61 -2.87 7.73 0.80
C PHE A 61 -2.30 7.45 -0.60
N ALA A 62 -3.05 6.73 -1.44
CA ALA A 62 -2.63 6.38 -2.80
C ALA A 62 -2.39 7.63 -3.67
N ARG A 63 -3.25 8.65 -3.54
CA ARG A 63 -3.10 9.90 -4.31
C ARG A 63 -1.90 10.70 -3.83
N ARG A 64 -1.68 10.79 -2.52
CA ARG A 64 -0.49 11.43 -1.93
C ARG A 64 0.77 10.75 -2.43
N LEU A 65 0.87 9.42 -2.32
CA LEU A 65 2.03 8.65 -2.78
C LEU A 65 2.34 8.93 -4.26
N ALA A 66 1.32 8.93 -5.12
CA ALA A 66 1.48 9.20 -6.55
C ALA A 66 1.93 10.65 -6.87
N CYS A 67 1.67 11.61 -5.99
CA CYS A 67 2.13 12.99 -6.16
C CYS A 67 3.57 13.23 -5.67
N LEU A 68 4.10 12.33 -4.82
CA LEU A 68 5.44 12.47 -4.23
C LEU A 68 6.51 11.61 -4.91
N ALA A 69 6.10 10.62 -5.72
CA ALA A 69 6.98 9.79 -6.55
C ALA A 69 7.47 10.55 -7.80
#